data_AF-A0A8S0FHX2-F1
#
_entry.id   AF-A0A8S0FHX2-F1
#
_cell.length_a   1.000
_cell.length_b   1.000
_cell.length_c   1.000
_cell.angle_alpha   90.00
_cell.angle_beta   90.00
_cell.angle_gamma   90.00
#
_symmetry.space_group_name_H-M   'P 1'
#
loop_
_entity.id
_entity.type
_entity.pdbx_description
1 polymer ?
#
loop_
_entity_poly.entity_id
_entity_poly.type
_entity_poly.pdbx_seq_one_letter_code
_entity_poly.pdbx_strand_id
1 'polypeptide(L)'
;MGYLNDIQGFPDPALYPDIAEADCRLVVMHSAQRDGIATRTGHLRPEDALDEIVRFFEARVSALRRSGVAADRLILDPGMGFFLIERRGLGTGDLRSAITFSETLAKFRSRDARDRGLDHA
;
A
#
# COMPACT_ATOMS: atom_id res chain seq x y z
N MET A 1 17.42 8.30 12.55
CA MET A 1 16.12 8.05 11.90
C MET A 1 15.92 6.56 11.66
N GLY A 2 14.89 5.98 12.26
CA GLY A 2 14.56 4.56 12.14
C GLY A 2 13.43 4.28 11.15
N TYR A 3 13.09 3.00 10.99
CA TYR A 3 11.95 2.53 10.19
C TYR A 3 11.04 1.68 11.06
N LEU A 4 9.73 1.89 10.94
CA LEU A 4 8.71 1.02 11.49
C LEU A 4 7.95 0.37 10.33
N ASN A 5 8.03 -0.95 10.23
CA ASN A 5 7.38 -1.73 9.19
C ASN A 5 6.21 -2.51 9.78
N ASP A 6 4.99 -2.18 9.36
CA ASP A 6 3.80 -2.91 9.77
C ASP A 6 3.20 -3.68 8.59
N ILE A 7 3.24 -5.01 8.70
CA ILE A 7 2.74 -5.95 7.70
C ILE A 7 1.21 -5.88 7.52
N GLN A 8 0.49 -5.31 8.50
CA GLN A 8 -0.95 -5.07 8.44
C GLN A 8 -1.28 -3.62 8.07
N GLY A 9 -0.25 -2.79 7.90
CA GLY A 9 -0.33 -1.39 7.54
C GLY A 9 -1.03 -0.54 8.59
N PHE A 10 -0.64 -0.65 9.85
CA PHE A 10 -1.10 0.18 10.98
C PHE A 10 -2.61 0.14 11.16
N PRO A 11 -3.21 -1.04 11.44
CA PRO A 11 -4.65 -1.21 11.50
C PRO A 11 -5.30 -0.42 12.65
N ASP A 12 -4.59 -0.24 13.77
CA ASP A 12 -5.10 0.32 15.02
C ASP A 12 -4.94 1.86 15.08
N PRO A 13 -6.05 2.63 15.00
CA PRO A 13 -6.01 4.08 15.09
C PRO A 13 -5.60 4.61 16.47
N ALA A 14 -5.69 3.80 17.53
CA ALA A 14 -5.30 4.23 18.87
C ALA A 14 -3.80 4.55 18.97
N LEU A 15 -2.97 3.94 18.13
CA LEU A 15 -1.51 4.13 18.09
C LEU A 15 -1.09 5.35 17.24
N TYR A 16 -2.01 5.96 16.50
CA TYR A 16 -1.68 6.99 15.53
C TYR A 16 -1.07 8.27 16.13
N PRO A 17 -1.49 8.75 17.32
CA PRO A 17 -0.81 9.86 17.98
C PRO A 17 0.67 9.56 18.26
N ASP A 18 0.96 8.39 18.84
CA ASP A 18 2.33 7.98 19.16
C ASP A 18 3.19 7.82 17.88
N ILE A 19 2.60 7.26 16.83
CA ILE A 19 3.22 7.12 15.51
C ILE A 19 3.54 8.48 14.89
N ALA A 20 2.63 9.46 15.04
CA ALA A 20 2.83 10.81 14.52
C ALA A 20 4.01 11.52 15.23
N GLU A 21 4.16 11.32 16.54
CA GLU A 21 5.26 11.89 17.33
C GLU A 21 6.61 11.20 17.11
N ALA A 22 6.61 9.92 16.72
CA ALA A 22 7.84 9.16 16.53
C ALA A 22 8.72 9.69 15.38
N ASP A 23 10.05 9.71 15.57
CA ASP A 23 11.04 10.07 14.54
C ASP A 23 11.44 8.86 13.66
N CYS A 24 10.46 8.29 12.96
CA CYS A 24 10.68 7.17 12.06
C CYS A 24 9.86 7.26 10.77
N ARG A 25 10.37 6.63 9.70
CA ARG A 25 9.62 6.38 8.48
C ARG A 25 8.74 5.14 8.66
N LEU A 26 7.57 5.15 8.06
CA LEU A 26 6.57 4.10 8.19
C LEU A 26 6.46 3.33 6.88
N VAL A 27 6.72 2.02 6.92
CA VAL A 27 6.41 1.11 5.83
C VAL A 27 5.01 0.56 6.08
N VAL A 28 4.06 1.03 5.27
CA VAL A 28 2.66 0.61 5.28
C VAL A 28 2.54 -0.54 4.30
N MET A 29 2.43 -1.77 4.81
CA MET A 29 2.30 -2.94 3.94
C MET A 29 0.83 -3.35 3.73
N HIS A 30 0.48 -3.74 2.52
CA HIS A 30 -0.75 -4.48 2.23
C HIS A 30 -0.47 -5.98 2.28
N SER A 31 -1.14 -6.71 3.17
CA SER A 31 -1.11 -8.18 3.18
C SER A 31 -2.37 -8.74 2.52
N ALA A 32 -2.19 -9.61 1.53
CA ALA A 32 -3.29 -10.30 0.83
C ALA A 32 -4.09 -11.27 1.73
N GLN A 33 -3.56 -11.61 2.90
CA GLN A 33 -4.29 -12.36 3.93
C GLN A 33 -4.06 -11.71 5.30
N ARG A 34 -5.16 -11.29 5.91
CA ARG A 34 -5.19 -10.60 7.20
C ARG A 34 -5.07 -11.59 8.37
N ASP A 35 -5.41 -12.86 8.14
CA ASP A 35 -5.33 -13.98 9.11
C ASP A 35 -4.65 -15.21 8.49
N GLY A 36 -3.64 -15.77 9.17
CA GLY A 36 -3.00 -17.04 8.82
C GLY A 36 -1.78 -16.98 7.87
N ILE A 37 -1.17 -18.15 7.61
CA ILE A 37 -0.11 -18.33 6.60
C ILE A 37 -0.69 -17.95 5.24
N ALA A 38 0.10 -17.32 4.37
CA ALA A 38 -0.29 -17.00 2.99
C ALA A 38 -0.81 -18.26 2.26
N THR A 39 -2.12 -18.48 2.34
CA THR A 39 -2.81 -19.65 1.82
C THR A 39 -3.34 -19.30 0.45
N ARG A 40 -3.05 -20.19 -0.50
CA ARG A 40 -3.26 -20.04 -1.93
C ARG A 40 -4.74 -20.15 -2.32
N THR A 41 -5.58 -19.28 -1.77
CA THR A 41 -7.04 -19.35 -1.88
C THR A 41 -7.61 -18.01 -2.37
N GLY A 42 -8.06 -17.97 -3.62
CA GLY A 42 -8.90 -16.86 -4.11
C GLY A 42 -8.87 -16.71 -5.62
N HIS A 43 -10.04 -16.78 -6.26
CA HIS A 43 -10.27 -16.54 -7.69
C HIS A 43 -10.33 -15.03 -8.02
N LEU A 44 -9.48 -14.21 -7.41
CA LEU A 44 -9.49 -12.77 -7.66
C LEU A 44 -8.78 -12.49 -8.98
N ARG A 45 -9.48 -11.79 -9.87
CA ARG A 45 -8.87 -11.31 -11.12
C ARG A 45 -7.83 -10.24 -10.78
N PRO A 46 -6.72 -10.13 -11.52
CA PRO A 46 -5.67 -9.16 -11.23
C PRO A 46 -6.17 -7.71 -11.09
N GLU A 47 -7.17 -7.32 -11.89
CA GLU A 47 -7.80 -6.00 -11.80
C GLU A 47 -8.50 -5.75 -10.46
N ASP A 48 -9.19 -6.75 -9.91
CA ASP A 48 -9.93 -6.62 -8.65
C ASP A 48 -8.96 -6.53 -7.46
N ALA A 49 -7.87 -7.30 -7.51
CA ALA A 49 -6.80 -7.27 -6.50
C ALA A 49 -6.06 -5.93 -6.50
N LEU A 50 -5.86 -5.33 -7.67
CA LEU A 50 -5.22 -4.02 -7.80
C LEU A 50 -6.09 -2.90 -7.22
N ASP A 51 -7.38 -2.91 -7.54
CA ASP A 51 -8.32 -1.94 -7.00
C ASP A 51 -8.47 -2.06 -5.47
N GLU A 52 -8.39 -3.28 -4.92
CA GLU A 52 -8.34 -3.51 -3.48
C GLU A 52 -7.12 -2.85 -2.83
N ILE A 53 -5.93 -3.06 -3.39
CA ILE A 53 -4.67 -2.48 -2.89
C ILE A 53 -4.73 -0.95 -2.92
N VAL A 54 -5.24 -0.36 -4.01
CA VAL A 54 -5.41 1.10 -4.11
C VAL A 54 -6.36 1.60 -3.03
N ARG A 55 -7.54 0.98 -2.88
CA ARG A 55 -8.53 1.37 -1.85
C ARG A 55 -7.94 1.26 -0.44
N PHE A 56 -7.14 0.23 -0.18
CA PHE A 56 -6.44 0.08 1.10
C PHE A 56 -5.46 1.23 1.36
N PHE A 57 -4.60 1.57 0.40
CA PHE A 57 -3.64 2.65 0.59
C PHE A 57 -4.29 4.01 0.68
N GLU A 58 -5.32 4.29 -0.11
CA GLU A 58 -6.11 5.53 0.00
C GLU A 58 -6.66 5.68 1.42
N ALA A 59 -7.32 4.65 1.95
CA ALA A 59 -7.86 4.68 3.30
C ALA A 59 -6.76 4.87 4.36
N ARG A 60 -5.64 4.14 4.24
CA ARG A 60 -4.60 4.14 5.29
C ARG A 60 -3.76 5.41 5.29
N VAL A 61 -3.33 5.88 4.12
CA VAL A 61 -2.61 7.14 3.96
C VAL A 61 -3.47 8.29 4.48
N SER A 62 -4.74 8.31 4.12
CA SER A 62 -5.68 9.34 4.57
C SER A 62 -5.82 9.36 6.09
N ALA A 63 -5.90 8.19 6.73
CA ALA A 63 -6.02 8.08 8.18
C ALA A 63 -4.75 8.49 8.94
N LEU A 64 -3.57 8.03 8.52
CA LEU A 64 -2.29 8.40 9.12
C LEU A 64 -1.96 9.89 8.92
N ARG A 65 -2.29 10.45 7.75
CA ARG A 65 -2.07 11.89 7.51
C ARG A 65 -2.98 12.76 8.37
N ARG A 66 -4.24 12.35 8.58
CA ARG A 66 -5.16 13.05 9.50
C ARG A 66 -4.68 13.04 10.95
N SER A 67 -3.88 12.07 11.36
CA SER A 67 -3.29 12.05 12.71
C SER A 67 -1.97 12.81 12.82
N GLY A 68 -1.50 13.46 11.75
CA GLY A 68 -0.30 14.29 11.75
C GLY A 68 0.96 13.64 11.16
N VAL A 69 0.86 12.42 10.60
CA VAL A 69 2.01 11.80 9.91
C VAL A 69 2.29 12.54 8.60
N ALA A 70 3.52 13.05 8.46
CA ALA A 70 3.97 13.71 7.24
C ALA A 70 4.02 12.73 6.05
N ALA A 71 3.68 13.20 4.85
CA ALA A 71 3.56 12.34 3.67
C ALA A 71 4.90 11.72 3.24
N ASP A 72 6.01 12.43 3.44
CA ASP A 72 7.38 12.00 3.15
C ASP A 72 7.91 10.92 4.10
N ARG A 73 7.22 10.70 5.23
CA ARG A 73 7.48 9.58 6.15
C ARG A 73 6.84 8.27 5.70
N LEU A 74 5.88 8.28 4.77
CA LEU A 74 5.15 7.10 4.34
C LEU A 74 5.82 6.38 3.17
N ILE A 75 6.05 5.08 3.32
CA ILE A 75 6.52 4.16 2.30
C ILE A 75 5.42 3.13 2.10
N LEU A 76 4.94 2.95 0.87
CA LEU A 76 3.86 2.02 0.56
C LEU A 76 4.43 0.72 -0.02
N ASP A 77 4.11 -0.41 0.61
CA ASP A 77 4.54 -1.74 0.18
C ASP A 77 3.30 -2.61 -0.14
N PRO A 78 3.03 -2.95 -1.41
CA PRO A 78 1.85 -3.74 -1.78
C PRO A 78 1.88 -5.19 -1.27
N GLY A 79 3.01 -5.63 -0.71
CA GLY A 79 3.26 -6.98 -0.23
C GLY A 79 3.52 -7.98 -1.35
N MET A 80 4.28 -9.04 -1.03
CA MET A 80 4.60 -10.11 -1.98
C MET A 80 3.38 -10.96 -2.40
N GLY A 81 2.29 -10.92 -1.63
CA GLY A 81 1.03 -11.61 -1.94
C GLY A 81 0.44 -11.20 -3.29
N PHE A 82 0.65 -9.95 -3.72
CA PHE A 82 0.28 -9.45 -5.04
C PHE A 82 0.90 -10.30 -6.17
N PHE A 83 2.20 -10.60 -6.07
CA PHE A 83 2.91 -11.41 -7.05
C PHE A 83 2.57 -12.92 -6.99
N LEU A 84 1.91 -13.38 -5.92
CA LEU A 84 1.51 -14.78 -5.77
C LEU A 84 0.13 -15.07 -6.37
N ILE A 85 -0.74 -14.07 -6.52
CA ILE A 85 -2.05 -14.18 -7.17
C ILE A 85 -1.88 -14.57 -8.66
N GLU A 86 -0.82 -14.08 -9.31
CA GLU A 86 -0.60 -14.24 -10.75
C GLU A 86 0.20 -15.50 -11.14
N ARG A 87 0.83 -16.21 -10.19
CA ARG A 87 1.65 -17.42 -10.44
C ARG A 87 0.86 -18.69 -10.84
N ARG A 88 -0.40 -18.58 -11.29
CA ARG A 88 -1.15 -19.72 -11.86
C ARG A 88 -0.90 -19.96 -13.36
N GLY A 89 -0.01 -19.21 -14.01
CA GLY A 89 0.46 -19.55 -15.35
C GLY A 89 1.73 -18.80 -15.72
N LEU A 90 2.82 -19.56 -15.95
CA LEU A 90 4.10 -19.14 -16.51
C LEU A 90 5.14 -18.54 -15.54
N GLY A 91 6.38 -18.97 -15.73
CA GLY A 91 7.52 -18.77 -14.84
C GLY A 91 8.22 -17.41 -14.99
N THR A 92 9.15 -17.18 -14.05
CA THR A 92 10.20 -16.14 -14.03
C THR A 92 9.79 -14.73 -14.47
N GLY A 93 9.43 -13.90 -13.49
CA GLY A 93 9.53 -12.44 -13.56
C GLY A 93 8.73 -11.78 -14.69
N ASP A 94 7.40 -11.73 -14.55
CA ASP A 94 6.58 -11.01 -15.51
C ASP A 94 6.77 -9.49 -15.35
N LEU A 95 7.50 -8.88 -16.29
CA LEU A 95 7.68 -7.42 -16.40
C LEU A 95 6.32 -6.70 -16.43
N ARG A 96 5.24 -7.36 -16.89
CA ARG A 96 3.90 -6.77 -16.95
C ARG A 96 3.34 -6.46 -15.57
N SER A 97 3.56 -7.32 -14.57
CA SER A 97 3.10 -7.07 -13.20
C SER A 97 3.81 -5.88 -12.58
N ALA A 98 5.11 -5.71 -12.86
CA ALA A 98 5.88 -4.55 -12.42
C ALA A 98 5.43 -3.25 -13.12
N ILE A 99 5.09 -3.33 -14.42
CA ILE A 99 4.53 -2.19 -15.18
C ILE A 99 3.17 -1.80 -14.62
N THR A 100 2.25 -2.75 -14.42
CA THR A 100 0.92 -2.50 -13.84
C THR A 100 1.02 -1.89 -12.44
N PHE A 101 1.95 -2.37 -11.60
CA PHE A 101 2.17 -1.80 -10.27
C PHE A 101 2.72 -0.36 -10.36
N SER A 102 3.68 -0.11 -11.26
CA SER A 102 4.22 1.23 -11.48
C SER A 102 3.16 2.21 -12.01
N GLU A 103 2.30 1.79 -12.93
CA GLU A 103 1.17 2.59 -13.42
C GLU A 103 0.16 2.90 -12.30
N THR A 104 -0.09 1.95 -11.41
CA THR A 104 -0.98 2.16 -10.26
C THR A 104 -0.37 3.10 -9.24
N LEU A 105 0.94 3.01 -8.99
CA LEU A 105 1.65 3.98 -8.17
C LEU A 105 1.56 5.39 -8.79
N ALA A 106 1.63 5.48 -10.12
CA ALA A 106 1.45 6.74 -10.85
C ALA A 106 0.01 7.27 -10.76
N LYS A 107 -1.01 6.41 -10.87
CA LYS A 107 -2.42 6.77 -10.69
C LYS A 107 -2.70 7.24 -9.26
N PHE A 108 -2.21 6.52 -8.25
CA PHE A 108 -2.32 6.92 -6.85
C PHE A 108 -1.66 8.28 -6.62
N ARG A 109 -0.43 8.48 -7.09
CA ARG A 109 0.27 9.78 -7.01
C ARG A 109 -0.49 10.89 -7.72
N SER A 110 -1.04 10.64 -8.91
CA SER A 110 -1.84 11.62 -9.65
C SER A 110 -3.15 11.99 -8.94
N ARG A 111 -3.80 11.02 -8.29
CA ARG A 111 -5.05 11.24 -7.55
C ARG A 111 -4.79 11.98 -6.23
N ASP A 112 -3.78 11.55 -5.49
CA ASP A 112 -3.31 12.21 -4.26
C ASP A 112 -2.79 13.63 -4.53
N ALA A 113 -2.14 13.89 -5.68
CA ALA A 113 -1.75 15.24 -6.08
C ALA A 113 -2.95 16.15 -6.38
N ARG A 114 -3.96 15.64 -7.10
CA ARG A 114 -5.22 16.35 -7.37
C ARG A 114 -5.99 16.66 -6.09
N ASP A 115 -6.08 15.70 -5.17
CA ASP A 115 -6.76 15.89 -3.88
C ASP A 115 -6.02 16.90 -2.97
N ARG A 116 -4.72 17.13 -3.19
CA ARG A 116 -3.92 18.14 -2.49
C ARG A 116 -4.00 19.54 -3.09
N GLY A 117 -4.73 19.74 -4.19
CA GLY A 117 -4.81 21.05 -4.86
C GLY A 117 -3.45 21.54 -5.38
N LEU A 118 -2.52 20.62 -5.67
CA LEU A 118 -1.21 20.94 -6.25
C LEU A 118 -1.29 20.97 -7.78
N ASP A 119 -2.28 21.70 -8.31
CA ASP A 119 -2.30 22.20 -9.69
C ASP A 119 -2.18 23.73 -9.60
N HIS A 120 -0.99 24.20 -9.28
CA HIS A 120 -0.59 25.58 -9.52
C HIS A 120 0.80 25.59 -10.18
N ALA A 121 0.79 25.48 -11.51
CA ALA A 121 1.57 26.27 -12.48
C ALA A 121 1.51 25.60 -13.87
#